data_AF-Q1ZMB0-F1
#
_entry.id   AF-Q1ZMB0-F1
#
_cell.length_a   1.000
_cell.length_b   1.000
_cell.length_c   1.000
_cell.angle_alpha   90.00
_cell.angle_beta   90.00
_cell.angle_gamma   90.00
#
_symmetry.space_group_name_H-M   'P 1'
#
loop_
_entity.id
_entity.type
_entity.pdbx_description
1 polymer ?
#
loop_
_entity_poly.entity_id
_entity_poly.type
_entity_poly.pdbx_seq_one_letter_code
_entity_poly.pdbx_strand_id
1 'polypeptide(L)'
;MSLAAVLNKSNENTNFFDKDIWTFAEIGVATPMTKSDYQVSFIGITQEWLKFATKKFIKLMALTRTYSVLQHYATSMKYFSYAIEQFGNSGTEADINRELAISYMSYLKSKGLSADTRKKRILNVKLFIEMAIREKWLNIPNGVIFYSEDIPKMPKSLPRFIPETVMTQLNHNIDKFEPTIMRLLLVLQECGMRISEIATLKRDCLISDSDGDYFLKTQQSKMNKEHSIPISQETYQVIMEQLRHVDDCYGRSCEWVFPMERVNRYGRRNSGASKPYKTRTIIDHLNNVAKIAHITGDNGQVFHFTTHMFRHTVGTRMINNGVPQHIVQRYLGHESPNMTSTYAHVMDSTMKREFAKFKGGMVDVAGNVVDEESVARDIAQGADNVDAQWLKRHISAQALPNGLCAMPVVQSCDKANACLTCGNFRTDARYLNQHKEQLERTCSILDTAKQNGWTRQIEMNEKLKQNLLNIIEPLEAQNDA
;
A
#
# COMPACT_ATOMS: atom_id res chain seq x y z
N MET A 1 14.92 -19.28 -38.62
CA MET A 1 15.69 -18.01 -38.61
C MET A 1 15.85 -17.57 -37.18
N SER A 2 17.07 -17.44 -36.65
CA SER A 2 17.25 -16.87 -35.30
C SER A 2 16.73 -15.43 -35.28
N LEU A 3 16.20 -14.99 -34.14
CA LEU A 3 15.73 -13.62 -33.95
C LEU A 3 16.83 -12.58 -34.27
N ALA A 4 18.10 -12.97 -34.13
CA ALA A 4 19.27 -12.18 -34.55
C ALA A 4 19.29 -11.86 -36.07
N ALA A 5 18.74 -12.74 -36.92
CA ALA A 5 18.66 -12.49 -38.37
C ALA A 5 17.59 -11.46 -38.74
N VAL A 6 16.57 -11.26 -37.89
CA VAL A 6 15.52 -10.24 -38.09
C VAL A 6 16.05 -8.84 -37.72
N LEU A 7 16.94 -8.75 -36.72
CA LEU A 7 17.55 -7.48 -36.31
C LEU A 7 18.61 -6.97 -37.30
N ASN A 8 19.27 -7.85 -38.05
CA ASN A 8 20.36 -7.50 -38.97
C ASN A 8 19.93 -7.10 -40.40
N LYS A 9 18.64 -7.15 -40.75
CA LYS A 9 18.17 -6.89 -42.13
C LYS A 9 17.87 -5.43 -42.48
N SER A 10 18.19 -4.47 -41.60
CA SER A 10 18.11 -3.04 -41.90
C SER A 10 19.51 -2.43 -41.92
N ASN A 11 20.04 -2.19 -43.12
CA ASN A 11 21.31 -1.46 -43.33
C ASN A 11 21.26 0.02 -42.87
N GLU A 12 20.21 0.45 -42.17
CA GLU A 12 20.09 1.75 -41.49
C GLU A 12 20.49 1.69 -40.00
N ASN A 13 20.78 0.50 -39.44
CA ASN A 13 20.96 0.29 -37.99
C ASN A 13 22.40 0.40 -37.43
N THR A 14 23.44 0.59 -38.26
CA THR A 14 24.82 0.73 -37.77
C THR A 14 24.98 1.96 -36.87
N ASN A 15 24.44 3.12 -37.30
CA ASN A 15 24.48 4.37 -36.52
C ASN A 15 23.66 4.29 -35.21
N PHE A 16 22.70 3.36 -35.11
CA PHE A 16 21.86 3.24 -33.91
C PHE A 16 22.64 2.66 -32.71
N PHE A 17 23.45 1.62 -32.94
CA PHE A 17 24.24 0.99 -31.89
C PHE A 17 25.46 1.80 -31.46
N ASP A 18 25.88 2.77 -32.27
CA ASP A 18 26.97 3.68 -31.93
C ASP A 18 26.57 4.69 -30.83
N LYS A 19 25.27 5.01 -30.71
CA LYS A 19 24.77 5.91 -29.66
C LYS A 19 24.84 5.29 -28.26
N ASP A 20 25.30 6.08 -27.28
CA ASP A 20 25.33 5.69 -25.86
C ASP A 20 24.09 6.12 -25.07
N ILE A 21 23.15 6.81 -25.72
CA ILE A 21 21.86 7.20 -25.16
C ILE A 21 20.78 6.88 -26.19
N TRP A 22 19.76 6.12 -25.77
CA TRP A 22 18.58 5.82 -26.57
C TRP A 22 17.33 6.37 -25.89
N THR A 23 16.49 7.04 -26.67
CA THR A 23 15.14 7.42 -26.25
C THR A 23 14.21 6.20 -26.31
N PHE A 24 13.16 6.18 -25.49
CA PHE A 24 12.19 5.08 -25.54
C PHE A 24 11.46 4.98 -26.89
N ALA A 25 11.22 6.10 -27.56
CA ALA A 25 10.62 6.14 -28.89
C ALA A 25 11.49 5.41 -29.93
N GLU A 26 12.82 5.62 -29.92
CA GLU A 26 13.75 4.93 -30.83
C GLU A 26 13.78 3.40 -30.64
N ILE A 27 13.40 2.91 -29.46
CA ILE A 27 13.31 1.47 -29.16
C ILE A 27 11.87 0.94 -29.13
N GLY A 28 10.89 1.73 -29.58
CA GLY A 28 9.49 1.30 -29.69
C GLY A 28 8.77 1.12 -28.36
N VAL A 29 9.25 1.77 -27.29
CA VAL A 29 8.68 1.66 -25.94
C VAL A 29 7.87 2.90 -25.62
N ALA A 30 6.64 2.70 -25.13
CA ALA A 30 5.78 3.79 -24.73
C ALA A 30 6.37 4.59 -23.55
N THR A 31 6.39 5.91 -23.71
CA THR A 31 6.96 6.84 -22.74
C THR A 31 5.91 7.27 -21.71
N PRO A 32 6.17 7.13 -20.39
CA PRO A 32 5.21 7.54 -19.36
C PRO A 32 5.04 9.07 -19.32
N MET A 33 3.81 9.55 -19.30
CA MET A 33 3.53 11.00 -19.23
C MET A 33 3.93 11.63 -17.88
N THR A 34 3.98 10.83 -16.81
CA THR A 34 4.16 11.29 -15.42
C THR A 34 5.60 11.22 -14.91
N LYS A 35 6.57 10.85 -15.76
CA LYS A 35 8.00 10.81 -15.41
C LYS A 35 8.82 11.76 -16.27
N SER A 36 10.02 12.09 -15.80
CA SER A 36 11.00 12.96 -16.47
C SER A 36 12.05 12.22 -17.29
N ASP A 37 12.29 10.94 -16.99
CA ASP A 37 13.44 10.22 -17.52
C ASP A 37 12.98 9.44 -18.76
N TYR A 38 13.35 9.91 -19.94
CA TYR A 38 12.85 9.40 -21.23
C TYR A 38 13.87 8.57 -22.01
N GLN A 39 14.92 8.11 -21.34
CA GLN A 39 16.06 7.48 -22.00
C GLN A 39 16.67 6.32 -21.21
N VAL A 40 17.33 5.44 -21.96
CA VAL A 40 18.28 4.46 -21.46
C VAL A 40 19.68 4.97 -21.82
N SER A 41 20.54 5.08 -20.81
CA SER A 41 21.92 5.53 -20.98
C SER A 41 22.88 4.38 -20.69
N PHE A 42 23.78 4.12 -21.62
CA PHE A 42 24.88 3.16 -21.51
C PHE A 42 26.18 3.81 -21.04
N ILE A 43 26.19 5.14 -20.86
CA ILE A 43 27.31 5.89 -20.28
C ILE A 43 27.64 5.32 -18.90
N GLY A 44 28.92 5.00 -18.68
CA GLY A 44 29.41 4.35 -17.48
C GLY A 44 29.51 2.82 -17.58
N ILE A 45 29.27 2.23 -18.75
CA ILE A 45 29.76 0.90 -19.10
C ILE A 45 31.09 1.09 -19.84
N THR A 46 32.20 0.73 -19.21
CA THR A 46 33.56 1.04 -19.69
C THR A 46 34.08 0.03 -20.70
N GLN A 47 33.70 -1.25 -20.56
CA GLN A 47 34.08 -2.28 -21.53
C GLN A 47 33.19 -2.22 -22.79
N GLU A 48 33.79 -1.97 -23.96
CA GLU A 48 33.05 -1.84 -25.23
C GLU A 48 32.29 -3.12 -25.62
N TRP A 49 32.88 -4.29 -25.40
CA TRP A 49 32.21 -5.58 -25.66
C TRP A 49 30.95 -5.75 -24.78
N LEU A 50 31.04 -5.35 -23.50
CA LEU A 50 29.93 -5.43 -22.55
C LEU A 50 28.84 -4.41 -22.90
N LYS A 51 29.26 -3.20 -23.28
CA LYS A 51 28.36 -2.13 -23.72
C LYS A 51 27.56 -2.57 -24.94
N PHE A 52 28.22 -3.13 -25.95
CA PHE A 52 27.58 -3.62 -27.16
C PHE A 52 26.61 -4.78 -26.87
N ALA A 53 27.03 -5.76 -26.05
CA ALA A 53 26.15 -6.85 -25.62
C ALA A 53 24.94 -6.34 -24.81
N THR A 54 25.16 -5.34 -23.94
CA THR A 54 24.09 -4.69 -23.17
C THR A 54 23.09 -3.98 -24.07
N LYS A 55 23.56 -3.27 -25.11
CA LYS A 55 22.70 -2.62 -26.12
C LYS A 55 21.81 -3.66 -26.83
N LYS A 56 22.36 -4.81 -27.24
CA LYS A 56 21.58 -5.93 -27.81
C LYS A 56 20.55 -6.46 -26.83
N PHE A 57 20.94 -6.68 -25.58
CA PHE A 57 20.04 -7.12 -24.50
C PHE A 57 18.87 -6.16 -24.31
N ILE A 58 19.14 -4.86 -24.15
CA ILE A 58 18.09 -3.85 -23.99
C ILE A 58 17.16 -3.80 -25.19
N LYS A 59 17.69 -3.85 -26.42
CA LYS A 59 16.88 -3.85 -27.64
C LYS A 59 15.94 -5.05 -27.70
N LEU A 60 16.41 -6.23 -27.30
CA LEU A 60 15.58 -7.43 -27.23
C LEU A 60 14.52 -7.33 -26.12
N MET A 61 14.91 -6.88 -24.93
CA MET A 61 13.97 -6.74 -23.81
C MET A 61 12.92 -5.65 -24.05
N ALA A 62 13.23 -4.63 -24.85
CA ALA A 62 12.30 -3.57 -25.21
C ALA A 62 11.02 -4.07 -25.90
N LEU A 63 11.06 -5.24 -26.54
CA LEU A 63 9.89 -5.86 -27.16
C LEU A 63 8.81 -6.27 -26.14
N THR A 64 9.18 -6.52 -24.88
CA THR A 64 8.27 -7.11 -23.88
C THR A 64 8.32 -6.43 -22.51
N ARG A 65 9.22 -5.48 -22.30
CA ARG A 65 9.45 -4.85 -21.00
C ARG A 65 9.19 -3.36 -21.05
N THR A 66 8.71 -2.85 -19.91
CA THR A 66 8.47 -1.42 -19.74
C THR A 66 9.78 -0.66 -19.63
N TYR A 67 9.72 0.63 -19.98
CA TYR A 67 10.84 1.56 -19.90
C TYR A 67 11.61 1.51 -18.56
N SER A 68 10.89 1.38 -17.43
CA SER A 68 11.50 1.37 -16.08
C SER A 68 12.37 0.14 -15.87
N VAL A 69 11.95 -1.00 -16.41
CA VAL A 69 12.70 -2.26 -16.33
C VAL A 69 13.97 -2.16 -17.16
N LEU A 70 13.90 -1.57 -18.36
CA LEU A 70 15.06 -1.34 -19.23
C LEU A 70 16.11 -0.42 -18.58
N GLN A 71 15.65 0.64 -17.91
CA GLN A 71 16.55 1.51 -17.13
C GLN A 71 17.22 0.76 -15.98
N HIS A 72 16.49 -0.12 -15.29
CA HIS A 72 17.06 -0.96 -14.24
C HIS A 72 18.09 -1.95 -14.80
N TYR A 73 17.84 -2.54 -15.97
CA TYR A 73 18.82 -3.39 -16.66
C TYR A 73 20.11 -2.62 -16.98
N ALA A 74 20.00 -1.45 -17.63
CA ALA A 74 21.17 -0.63 -17.95
C ALA A 74 21.94 -0.20 -16.69
N THR A 75 21.22 0.20 -15.64
CA THR A 75 21.84 0.58 -14.36
C THR A 75 22.53 -0.61 -13.68
N SER A 76 21.98 -1.83 -13.78
CA SER A 76 22.65 -3.04 -13.29
C SER A 76 23.94 -3.31 -14.04
N MET A 77 23.95 -3.11 -15.36
CA MET A 77 25.14 -3.32 -16.19
C MET A 77 26.25 -2.32 -15.89
N LYS A 78 25.94 -1.07 -15.53
CA LYS A 78 26.95 -0.10 -15.06
C LYS A 78 27.68 -0.56 -13.79
N TYR A 79 26.93 -1.11 -12.84
CA TYR A 79 27.53 -1.64 -11.61
C TYR A 79 28.36 -2.90 -11.88
N PHE A 80 27.93 -3.73 -12.82
CA PHE A 80 28.66 -4.93 -13.22
C PHE A 80 29.93 -4.58 -13.99
N SER A 81 29.86 -3.60 -14.90
CA SER A 81 31.00 -3.04 -15.63
C SER A 81 32.08 -2.51 -14.68
N TYR A 82 31.68 -1.76 -13.64
CA TYR A 82 32.60 -1.33 -12.60
C TYR A 82 33.27 -2.52 -11.89
N ALA A 83 32.54 -3.60 -11.61
CA ALA A 83 33.13 -4.77 -10.96
C ALA A 83 34.12 -5.50 -11.88
N ILE A 84 33.85 -5.61 -13.18
CA ILE A 84 34.81 -6.14 -14.15
C ILE A 84 36.07 -5.27 -14.18
N GLU A 85 35.91 -3.95 -14.20
CA GLU A 85 37.04 -3.02 -14.24
C GLU A 85 37.93 -3.10 -12.99
N GLN A 86 37.33 -3.27 -11.81
CA GLN A 86 38.07 -3.24 -10.55
C GLN A 86 38.58 -4.61 -10.09
N PHE A 87 37.88 -5.69 -10.45
CA PHE A 87 38.13 -7.03 -9.91
C PHE A 87 38.38 -8.08 -11.01
N GLY A 88 38.25 -7.71 -12.29
CA GLY A 88 38.62 -8.56 -13.41
C GLY A 88 40.13 -8.54 -13.66
N ASN A 89 40.66 -9.62 -14.23
CA ASN A 89 42.08 -9.75 -14.53
C ASN A 89 42.45 -9.13 -15.88
N SER A 90 41.53 -9.18 -16.84
CA SER A 90 41.79 -8.87 -18.25
C SER A 90 40.91 -7.75 -18.81
N GLY A 91 39.83 -7.39 -18.10
CA GLY A 91 38.78 -6.50 -18.60
C GLY A 91 37.95 -7.12 -19.73
N THR A 92 38.04 -8.44 -19.95
CA THR A 92 37.38 -9.16 -21.05
C THR A 92 36.24 -10.05 -20.57
N GLU A 93 35.51 -10.67 -21.51
CA GLU A 93 34.45 -11.63 -21.18
C GLU A 93 34.95 -12.85 -20.39
N ALA A 94 36.27 -13.15 -20.43
CA ALA A 94 36.89 -14.23 -19.66
C ALA A 94 36.87 -13.98 -18.14
N ASP A 95 36.75 -12.73 -17.70
CA ASP A 95 36.64 -12.39 -16.28
C ASP A 95 35.25 -12.74 -15.70
N ILE A 96 34.27 -13.07 -16.54
CA ILE A 96 32.93 -13.46 -16.09
C ILE A 96 32.99 -14.88 -15.52
N ASN A 97 33.31 -14.96 -14.24
CA ASN A 97 33.43 -16.20 -13.49
C ASN A 97 32.85 -16.05 -12.07
N ARG A 98 32.99 -17.11 -11.26
CA ARG A 98 32.47 -17.15 -9.89
C ARG A 98 33.17 -16.15 -8.96
N GLU A 99 34.48 -15.94 -9.12
CA GLU A 99 35.25 -15.01 -8.30
C GLU A 99 34.77 -13.57 -8.51
N LEU A 100 34.57 -13.16 -9.76
CA LEU A 100 34.00 -11.86 -10.09
C LEU A 100 32.58 -11.71 -9.51
N ALA A 101 31.75 -12.75 -9.56
CA ALA A 101 30.41 -12.70 -8.99
C ALA A 101 30.43 -12.43 -7.47
N ILE A 102 31.35 -13.07 -6.74
CA ILE A 102 31.52 -12.86 -5.29
C ILE A 102 31.99 -11.42 -5.01
N SER A 103 33.00 -10.95 -5.75
CA SER A 103 33.51 -9.57 -5.64
C SER A 103 32.43 -8.54 -5.97
N TYR A 104 31.62 -8.78 -7.01
CA TYR A 104 30.48 -7.96 -7.38
C TYR A 104 29.44 -7.87 -6.24
N MET A 105 29.09 -9.00 -5.61
CA MET A 105 28.14 -9.01 -4.50
C MET A 105 28.68 -8.27 -3.27
N SER A 106 29.97 -8.42 -2.97
CA SER A 106 30.66 -7.67 -1.91
C SER A 106 30.62 -6.17 -2.19
N TYR A 107 30.92 -5.77 -3.42
CA TYR A 107 30.81 -4.39 -3.89
C TYR A 107 29.39 -3.82 -3.77
N LEU A 108 28.36 -4.58 -4.17
CA LEU A 108 26.97 -4.15 -4.00
C LEU A 108 26.61 -3.92 -2.53
N LYS A 109 27.17 -4.72 -1.61
CA LYS A 109 27.00 -4.56 -0.17
C LYS A 109 27.73 -3.33 0.36
N SER A 110 28.96 -3.07 -0.09
CA SER A 110 29.75 -1.92 0.36
C SER A 110 29.18 -0.57 -0.09
N LYS A 111 28.39 -0.53 -1.17
CA LYS A 111 27.68 0.67 -1.63
C LYS A 111 26.46 1.08 -0.78
N GLY A 112 26.18 0.38 0.32
CA GLY A 112 25.06 0.71 1.21
C GLY A 112 23.67 0.51 0.56
N LEU A 113 23.60 -0.25 -0.54
CA LEU A 113 22.34 -0.51 -1.25
C LEU A 113 21.40 -1.38 -0.42
N SER A 114 20.09 -1.14 -0.50
CA SER A 114 19.08 -1.99 0.15
C SER A 114 19.13 -3.44 -0.36
N ALA A 115 18.73 -4.41 0.47
CA ALA A 115 18.69 -5.83 0.10
C ALA A 115 17.89 -6.08 -1.19
N ASP A 116 16.75 -5.39 -1.37
CA ASP A 116 15.93 -5.45 -2.59
C ASP A 116 16.68 -4.96 -3.82
N THR A 117 17.40 -3.84 -3.70
CA THR A 117 18.18 -3.27 -4.80
C THR A 117 19.31 -4.21 -5.18
N ARG A 118 20.03 -4.78 -4.20
CA ARG A 118 21.08 -5.77 -4.44
C ARG A 118 20.53 -7.02 -5.14
N LYS A 119 19.42 -7.57 -4.63
CA LYS A 119 18.71 -8.70 -5.25
C LYS A 119 18.36 -8.43 -6.71
N LYS A 120 17.71 -7.30 -7.00
CA LYS A 120 17.34 -6.92 -8.38
C LYS A 120 18.56 -6.79 -9.28
N ARG A 121 19.65 -6.19 -8.78
CA ARG A 121 20.90 -6.05 -9.54
C ARG A 121 21.50 -7.40 -9.90
N ILE A 122 21.64 -8.30 -8.93
CA ILE A 122 22.13 -9.67 -9.15
C ILE A 122 21.26 -10.41 -10.16
N LEU A 123 19.93 -10.40 -9.99
CA LEU A 123 19.02 -11.09 -10.90
C LEU A 123 19.04 -10.52 -12.33
N ASN A 124 19.19 -9.20 -12.47
CA ASN A 124 19.32 -8.56 -13.78
C ASN A 124 20.62 -8.96 -14.48
N VAL A 125 21.74 -9.06 -13.75
CA VAL A 125 23.02 -9.53 -14.32
C VAL A 125 22.93 -11.00 -14.68
N LYS A 126 22.34 -11.83 -13.82
CA LYS A 126 22.09 -13.25 -14.10
C LYS A 126 21.30 -13.42 -15.40
N LEU A 127 20.17 -12.72 -15.53
CA LEU A 127 19.35 -12.75 -16.76
C LEU A 127 20.14 -12.28 -18.00
N PHE A 128 20.94 -11.22 -17.86
CA PHE A 128 21.78 -10.74 -18.95
C PHE A 128 22.77 -11.80 -19.42
N ILE A 129 23.49 -12.45 -18.51
CA ILE A 129 24.49 -13.49 -18.83
C ILE A 129 23.82 -14.69 -19.50
N GLU A 130 22.71 -15.18 -18.93
CA GLU A 130 21.94 -16.29 -19.49
C GLU A 130 21.51 -15.99 -20.94
N MET A 131 21.01 -14.78 -21.20
CA MET A 131 20.62 -14.36 -22.54
C MET A 131 21.82 -14.12 -23.46
N ALA A 132 22.90 -13.52 -22.97
CA ALA A 132 24.10 -13.27 -23.76
C ALA A 132 24.75 -14.57 -24.26
N ILE A 133 24.73 -15.63 -23.45
CA ILE A 133 25.19 -16.96 -23.87
C ILE A 133 24.21 -17.59 -24.85
N ARG A 134 22.91 -17.59 -24.52
CA ARG A 134 21.87 -18.20 -25.37
C ARG A 134 21.82 -17.58 -26.77
N GLU A 135 21.92 -16.26 -26.86
CA GLU A 135 21.87 -15.51 -28.12
C GLU A 135 23.26 -15.31 -28.75
N LYS A 136 24.32 -15.90 -28.18
CA LYS A 136 25.72 -15.85 -28.66
C LYS A 136 26.27 -14.42 -28.80
N TRP A 137 25.93 -13.54 -27.86
CA TRP A 137 26.52 -12.21 -27.77
C TRP A 137 27.88 -12.20 -27.08
N LEU A 138 28.09 -13.15 -26.16
CA LEU A 138 29.32 -13.34 -25.40
C LEU A 138 29.70 -14.81 -25.40
N ASN A 139 30.99 -15.11 -25.35
CA ASN A 139 31.52 -16.46 -25.25
C ASN A 139 32.06 -16.71 -23.83
N ILE A 140 31.15 -16.96 -22.89
CA ILE A 140 31.48 -17.16 -21.48
C ILE A 140 31.64 -18.66 -21.21
N PRO A 141 32.81 -19.13 -20.70
CA PRO A 141 33.07 -20.55 -20.49
C PRO A 141 32.10 -21.24 -19.52
N ASN A 142 31.65 -20.52 -18.48
CA ASN A 142 30.64 -21.00 -17.52
C ASN A 142 29.60 -19.91 -17.25
N GLY A 143 28.38 -20.10 -17.74
CA GLY A 143 27.30 -19.12 -17.59
C GLY A 143 26.64 -19.08 -16.22
N VAL A 144 26.86 -20.08 -15.36
CA VAL A 144 26.21 -20.16 -14.04
C VAL A 144 27.15 -19.63 -12.98
N ILE A 145 27.09 -18.32 -12.73
CA ILE A 145 27.93 -17.65 -11.72
C ILE A 145 27.16 -17.17 -10.48
N PHE A 146 25.82 -17.21 -10.52
CA PHE A 146 24.93 -16.83 -9.42
C PHE A 146 23.94 -17.95 -9.06
N TYR A 147 23.92 -18.34 -7.79
CA TYR A 147 23.09 -19.41 -7.22
C TYR A 147 21.95 -18.86 -6.37
N SER A 148 21.06 -19.74 -5.90
CA SER A 148 19.91 -19.37 -5.05
C SER A 148 20.34 -18.72 -3.72
N GLU A 149 21.43 -19.21 -3.15
CA GLU A 149 21.97 -18.83 -1.84
C GLU A 149 22.61 -17.43 -1.88
N ASP A 150 23.04 -17.00 -3.06
CA ASP A 150 23.62 -15.68 -3.31
C ASP A 150 22.57 -14.56 -3.28
N ILE A 151 21.30 -14.90 -3.48
CA ILE A 151 20.22 -13.91 -3.57
C ILE A 151 19.85 -13.43 -2.16
N PRO A 152 19.99 -12.12 -1.84
CA PRO A 152 19.68 -11.61 -0.51
C PRO A 152 18.24 -11.94 -0.10
N LYS A 153 18.10 -12.53 1.09
CA LYS A 153 16.80 -12.69 1.74
C LYS A 153 16.21 -11.32 2.04
N MET A 154 14.93 -11.17 1.74
CA MET A 154 14.21 -9.92 1.95
C MET A 154 13.66 -9.89 3.38
N PRO A 155 13.99 -8.86 4.19
CA PRO A 155 13.26 -8.66 5.45
C PRO A 155 11.79 -8.35 5.12
N LYS A 156 10.86 -8.95 5.88
CA LYS A 156 9.44 -8.57 5.80
C LYS A 156 9.31 -7.14 6.34
N SER A 157 9.11 -6.17 5.45
CA SER A 157 8.80 -4.79 5.83
C SER A 157 7.29 -4.61 5.85
N LEU A 158 6.77 -4.04 6.92
CA LEU A 158 5.39 -3.55 6.93
C LEU A 158 5.23 -2.44 5.85
N PRO A 159 4.04 -2.31 5.25
CA PRO A 159 3.74 -1.21 4.35
C PRO A 159 3.97 0.13 5.06
N ARG A 160 4.57 1.08 4.36
CA ARG A 160 4.64 2.47 4.81
C ARG A 160 3.30 3.14 4.51
N PHE A 161 2.38 3.11 5.45
CA PHE A 161 1.14 3.90 5.41
C PHE A 161 1.33 5.24 6.13
N ILE A 162 0.40 6.17 5.92
CA ILE A 162 0.31 7.46 6.61
C ILE A 162 -0.44 7.24 7.94
N PRO A 163 0.18 7.46 9.11
CA PRO A 163 -0.52 7.41 10.40
C PRO A 163 -1.66 8.41 10.48
N GLU A 164 -2.69 8.13 11.28
CA GLU A 164 -3.86 9.01 11.40
C GLU A 164 -3.48 10.39 11.94
N THR A 165 -2.55 10.46 12.89
CA THR A 165 -1.99 11.71 13.42
C THR A 165 -1.38 12.58 12.33
N VAL A 166 -0.68 11.98 11.37
CA VAL A 166 -0.08 12.66 10.22
C VAL A 166 -1.16 13.06 9.21
N MET A 167 -2.16 12.21 8.99
CA MET A 167 -3.28 12.52 8.08
C MET A 167 -4.09 13.70 8.59
N THR A 168 -4.38 13.77 9.89
CA THR A 168 -5.06 14.91 10.52
C THR A 168 -4.25 16.20 10.35
N GLN A 169 -2.94 16.17 10.59
CA GLN A 169 -2.07 17.32 10.37
C GLN A 169 -2.03 17.74 8.89
N LEU A 170 -2.00 16.79 7.95
CA LEU A 170 -2.08 17.07 6.52
C LEU A 170 -3.40 17.74 6.15
N ASN A 171 -4.52 17.22 6.64
CA ASN A 171 -5.86 17.74 6.34
C ASN A 171 -6.10 19.12 6.98
N HIS A 172 -5.53 19.39 8.15
CA HIS A 172 -5.55 20.72 8.76
C HIS A 172 -4.77 21.77 7.96
N ASN A 173 -3.85 21.33 7.09
CA ASN A 173 -3.01 22.19 6.25
C ASN A 173 -3.31 21.99 4.75
N ILE A 174 -4.48 21.44 4.41
CA ILE A 174 -4.84 21.07 3.03
C ILE A 174 -5.02 22.31 2.14
N ASP A 175 -5.34 23.45 2.75
CA ASP A 175 -5.48 24.78 2.15
C ASP A 175 -4.15 25.38 1.67
N LYS A 176 -3.01 24.88 2.16
CA LYS A 176 -1.68 25.31 1.71
C LYS A 176 -1.29 24.75 0.34
N PHE A 177 -2.08 23.82 -0.21
CA PHE A 177 -1.84 23.26 -1.54
C PHE A 177 -2.52 24.12 -2.61
N GLU A 178 -1.92 24.13 -3.80
CA GLU A 178 -2.58 24.65 -5.01
C GLU A 178 -3.90 23.88 -5.24
N PRO A 179 -5.02 24.55 -5.61
CA PRO A 179 -6.35 23.93 -5.63
C PRO A 179 -6.45 22.61 -6.41
N THR A 180 -5.76 22.49 -7.56
CA THR A 180 -5.74 21.24 -8.33
C THR A 180 -5.08 20.11 -7.55
N ILE A 181 -3.91 20.36 -6.94
CA ILE A 181 -3.23 19.37 -6.10
C ILE A 181 -4.04 19.06 -4.84
N MET A 182 -4.65 20.06 -4.20
CA MET A 182 -5.54 19.88 -3.05
C MET A 182 -6.65 18.88 -3.37
N ARG A 183 -7.41 19.12 -4.45
CA ARG A 183 -8.50 18.24 -4.90
C ARG A 183 -7.98 16.85 -5.29
N LEU A 184 -6.82 16.76 -5.95
CA LEU A 184 -6.16 15.49 -6.25
C LEU A 184 -5.88 14.68 -4.98
N LEU A 185 -5.38 15.33 -3.91
CA LEU A 185 -5.09 14.67 -2.65
C LEU A 185 -6.36 14.17 -1.95
N LEU A 186 -7.46 14.94 -1.98
CA LEU A 186 -8.75 14.51 -1.42
C LEU A 186 -9.24 13.22 -2.09
N VAL A 187 -9.19 13.16 -3.42
CA VAL A 187 -9.55 11.94 -4.17
C VAL A 187 -8.60 10.78 -3.84
N LEU A 188 -7.29 11.02 -3.69
CA LEU A 188 -6.32 9.98 -3.30
C LEU A 188 -6.58 9.41 -1.90
N GLN A 189 -7.00 10.24 -0.96
CA GLN A 189 -7.28 9.84 0.43
C GLN A 189 -8.45 8.87 0.52
N GLU A 190 -9.44 8.99 -0.38
CA GLU A 190 -10.56 8.07 -0.47
C GLU A 190 -10.20 6.85 -1.33
N CYS A 191 -9.77 7.08 -2.57
CA CYS A 191 -9.69 6.02 -3.59
C CYS A 191 -8.44 5.14 -3.49
N GLY A 192 -7.35 5.61 -2.86
CA GLY A 192 -6.11 4.84 -2.75
C GLY A 192 -5.46 4.47 -4.11
N MET A 193 -5.70 5.28 -5.14
CA MET A 193 -5.15 5.08 -6.49
C MET A 193 -3.63 5.21 -6.49
N ARG A 194 -2.95 4.69 -7.53
CA ARG A 194 -1.55 5.06 -7.76
C ARG A 194 -1.50 6.53 -8.13
N ILE A 195 -0.53 7.29 -7.61
CA ILE A 195 -0.38 8.72 -7.93
C ILE A 195 -0.27 8.95 -9.45
N SER A 196 0.38 8.04 -10.16
CA SER A 196 0.47 8.11 -11.63
C SER A 196 -0.88 7.94 -12.32
N GLU A 197 -1.79 7.12 -11.77
CA GLU A 197 -3.12 6.87 -12.36
C GLU A 197 -4.05 8.06 -12.17
N ILE A 198 -4.07 8.65 -10.97
CA ILE A 198 -4.86 9.87 -10.74
C ILE A 198 -4.30 11.07 -11.49
N ALA A 199 -2.97 11.20 -11.60
CA ALA A 199 -2.37 12.29 -12.37
C ALA A 199 -2.78 12.23 -13.85
N THR A 200 -2.97 11.03 -14.40
CA THR A 200 -3.44 10.80 -15.79
C THR A 200 -4.94 10.49 -15.87
N LEU A 201 -5.73 10.92 -14.87
CA LEU A 201 -7.17 10.70 -14.88
C LEU A 201 -7.82 11.53 -16.00
N LYS A 202 -8.61 10.86 -16.84
CA LYS A 202 -9.31 11.47 -17.96
C LYS A 202 -10.65 12.04 -17.54
N ARG A 203 -11.19 12.98 -18.32
CA ARG A 203 -12.46 13.66 -18.00
C ARG A 203 -13.70 12.78 -18.01
N ASP A 204 -13.68 11.70 -18.77
CA ASP A 204 -14.73 10.68 -18.84
C ASP A 204 -14.65 9.65 -17.69
N CYS A 205 -14.11 10.07 -16.54
CA CYS A 205 -13.85 9.18 -15.41
C CYS A 205 -15.06 8.96 -14.50
N LEU A 206 -16.10 9.80 -14.55
CA LEU A 206 -17.24 9.67 -13.66
C LEU A 206 -18.33 8.79 -14.29
N ILE A 207 -18.77 7.79 -13.55
CA ILE A 207 -19.91 6.93 -13.91
C ILE A 207 -20.91 6.97 -12.75
N SER A 208 -22.20 6.94 -13.06
CA SER A 208 -23.28 6.67 -12.10
C SER A 208 -24.01 5.39 -12.50
N ASP A 209 -24.46 4.62 -11.53
CA ASP A 209 -25.36 3.49 -11.80
C ASP A 209 -26.85 3.88 -11.70
N SER A 210 -27.74 2.91 -11.87
CA SER A 210 -29.18 3.10 -11.78
C SER A 210 -29.67 3.38 -10.36
N ASP A 211 -28.87 3.03 -9.36
CA ASP A 211 -29.24 3.08 -7.95
C ASP A 211 -28.78 4.41 -7.30
N GLY A 212 -28.04 5.24 -8.05
CA GLY A 212 -27.59 6.56 -7.64
C GLY A 212 -26.18 6.58 -7.05
N ASP A 213 -25.46 5.46 -7.12
CA ASP A 213 -24.08 5.37 -6.66
C ASP A 213 -23.10 5.88 -7.72
N TYR A 214 -22.00 6.48 -7.26
CA TYR A 214 -20.97 7.06 -8.11
C TYR A 214 -19.71 6.20 -8.14
N PHE A 215 -19.09 6.14 -9.31
CA PHE A 215 -17.86 5.40 -9.53
C PHE A 215 -16.84 6.24 -10.29
N LEU A 216 -15.58 6.03 -9.94
CA LEU A 216 -14.43 6.54 -10.65
C LEU A 216 -13.85 5.44 -11.55
N LYS A 217 -13.95 5.66 -12.87
CA LYS A 217 -13.31 4.86 -13.91
C LYS A 217 -11.86 5.31 -14.09
N THR A 218 -10.95 4.36 -14.05
CA THR A 218 -9.53 4.57 -14.35
C THR A 218 -8.99 3.49 -15.27
N GLN A 219 -8.00 3.85 -16.10
CA GLN A 219 -7.23 2.88 -16.86
C GLN A 219 -5.97 2.52 -16.07
N GLN A 220 -5.90 1.28 -15.60
CA GLN A 220 -4.68 0.77 -14.97
C GLN A 220 -3.63 0.51 -16.05
N SER A 221 -2.84 1.53 -16.38
CA SER A 221 -1.80 1.48 -17.43
C SER A 221 -0.82 0.32 -17.30
N LYS A 222 -0.55 -0.16 -16.07
CA LYS A 222 0.32 -1.34 -15.84
C LYS A 222 -0.38 -2.67 -16.20
N MET A 223 -1.70 -2.72 -16.07
CA MET A 223 -2.51 -3.94 -16.25
C MET A 223 -3.28 -3.95 -17.58
N ASN A 224 -3.30 -2.83 -18.30
CA ASN A 224 -4.12 -2.61 -19.49
C ASN A 224 -5.59 -3.01 -19.29
N LYS A 225 -6.14 -2.67 -18.11
CA LYS A 225 -7.52 -2.97 -17.72
C LYS A 225 -8.23 -1.73 -17.22
N GLU A 226 -9.51 -1.65 -17.55
CA GLU A 226 -10.41 -0.69 -16.92
C GLU A 226 -10.69 -1.15 -15.49
N HIS A 227 -10.64 -0.19 -14.56
CA HIS A 227 -10.88 -0.41 -13.16
C HIS A 227 -11.86 0.66 -12.66
N SER A 228 -12.86 0.25 -11.91
CA SER A 228 -13.88 1.13 -11.36
C SER A 228 -13.81 1.09 -9.83
N ILE A 229 -13.78 2.28 -9.22
CA ILE A 229 -13.69 2.46 -7.78
C ILE A 229 -14.97 3.17 -7.33
N PRO A 230 -15.76 2.61 -6.40
CA PRO A 230 -16.90 3.34 -5.83
C PRO A 230 -16.39 4.56 -5.07
N ILE A 231 -17.07 5.69 -5.25
CA ILE A 231 -16.73 6.97 -4.64
C ILE A 231 -17.94 7.60 -3.93
N SER A 232 -17.65 8.39 -2.90
CA SER A 232 -18.63 9.17 -2.17
C SER A 232 -19.20 10.31 -3.01
N GLN A 233 -20.36 10.84 -2.58
CA GLN A 233 -20.93 12.05 -3.16
C GLN A 233 -19.95 13.22 -3.04
N GLU A 234 -19.24 13.33 -1.93
CA GLU A 234 -18.25 14.37 -1.68
C GLU A 234 -17.10 14.31 -2.69
N THR A 235 -16.53 13.13 -2.93
CA THR A 235 -15.47 12.93 -3.92
C THR A 235 -15.98 13.17 -5.34
N TYR A 236 -17.21 12.76 -5.65
CA TYR A 236 -17.86 13.10 -6.91
C TYR A 236 -17.94 14.63 -7.11
N GLN A 237 -18.38 15.37 -6.08
CA GLN A 237 -18.46 16.83 -6.14
C GLN A 237 -17.08 17.49 -6.30
N VAL A 238 -16.06 16.98 -5.61
CA VAL A 238 -14.66 17.47 -5.76
C VAL A 238 -14.18 17.32 -7.20
N ILE A 239 -14.45 16.18 -7.85
CA ILE A 239 -14.07 15.96 -9.25
C ILE A 239 -14.88 16.87 -10.18
N MET A 240 -16.18 17.02 -9.95
CA MET A 240 -17.02 17.93 -10.72
C MET A 240 -16.56 19.39 -10.62
N GLU A 241 -16.20 19.84 -9.42
CA GLU A 241 -15.63 21.17 -9.19
C GLU A 241 -14.29 21.34 -9.91
N GLN A 242 -13.45 20.31 -9.91
CA GLN A 242 -12.21 20.31 -10.66
C GLN A 242 -12.45 20.38 -12.18
N LEU A 243 -13.40 19.62 -12.72
CA LEU A 243 -13.75 19.66 -14.14
C LEU A 243 -14.27 21.04 -14.57
N ARG A 244 -15.09 21.70 -13.73
CA ARG A 244 -15.52 23.09 -13.97
C ARG A 244 -14.32 24.05 -14.00
N HIS A 245 -13.42 23.96 -13.02
CA HIS A 245 -12.20 24.77 -13.01
C HIS A 245 -11.34 24.55 -14.26
N VAL A 246 -11.21 23.29 -14.71
CA VAL A 246 -10.47 22.97 -15.94
C VAL A 246 -11.16 23.56 -17.17
N ASP A 247 -12.48 23.53 -17.25
CA ASP A 247 -13.23 24.17 -18.34
C ASP A 247 -13.00 25.67 -18.40
N ASP A 248 -13.05 26.34 -17.24
CA ASP A 248 -12.88 27.79 -17.15
C ASP A 248 -11.45 28.22 -17.53
N CYS A 249 -10.44 27.42 -17.15
CA CYS A 249 -9.03 27.78 -17.33
C CYS A 249 -8.41 27.26 -18.64
N TYR A 250 -8.86 26.11 -19.14
CA TYR A 250 -8.21 25.39 -20.24
C TYR A 250 -9.16 24.97 -21.37
N GLY A 251 -10.46 25.15 -21.18
CA GLY A 251 -11.50 24.72 -22.11
C GLY A 251 -11.73 23.20 -22.11
N ARG A 252 -12.84 22.81 -22.75
CA ARG A 252 -13.31 21.42 -22.81
C ARG A 252 -12.42 20.48 -23.64
N SER A 253 -11.45 21.01 -24.38
CA SER A 253 -10.48 20.22 -25.14
C SER A 253 -9.36 19.63 -24.29
N CYS A 254 -9.19 20.06 -23.03
CA CYS A 254 -8.23 19.44 -22.13
C CYS A 254 -8.71 18.03 -21.75
N GLU A 255 -7.91 16.98 -21.94
CA GLU A 255 -8.31 15.59 -21.65
C GLU A 255 -8.22 15.23 -20.16
N TRP A 256 -7.47 16.01 -19.37
CA TRP A 256 -7.07 15.64 -18.01
C TRP A 256 -7.95 16.31 -16.95
N VAL A 257 -8.29 15.57 -15.90
CA VAL A 257 -8.96 16.13 -14.70
C VAL A 257 -7.99 17.00 -13.90
N PHE A 258 -6.72 16.58 -13.80
CA PHE A 258 -5.68 17.28 -13.03
C PHE A 258 -4.51 17.73 -13.93
N PRO A 259 -4.74 18.71 -14.84
CA PRO A 259 -3.68 19.21 -15.71
C PRO A 259 -2.68 20.05 -14.91
N MET A 260 -1.40 20.00 -15.30
CA MET A 260 -0.38 20.88 -14.73
C MET A 260 -0.50 22.28 -15.34
N GLU A 261 -0.56 23.31 -14.49
CA GLU A 261 -0.55 24.70 -14.93
C GLU A 261 0.81 25.03 -15.58
N ARG A 262 0.77 25.58 -16.80
CA ARG A 262 1.97 26.06 -17.51
C ARG A 262 2.08 27.56 -17.42
N VAL A 263 2.90 28.02 -16.48
CA VAL A 263 3.37 29.41 -16.43
C VAL A 263 4.53 29.54 -17.41
N ASN A 264 4.42 30.44 -18.39
CA ASN A 264 5.54 30.71 -19.28
C ASN A 264 6.62 31.55 -18.56
N ARG A 265 7.79 31.69 -19.18
CA ARG A 265 8.94 32.48 -18.64
C ARG A 265 8.65 33.95 -18.36
N TYR A 266 7.48 34.46 -18.75
CA TYR A 266 7.01 35.83 -18.55
C TYR A 266 5.83 35.91 -17.56
N GLY A 267 5.55 34.84 -16.81
CA GLY A 267 4.46 34.82 -15.83
C GLY A 267 3.06 34.73 -16.45
N ARG A 268 2.93 34.62 -17.78
CA ARG A 268 1.62 34.46 -18.42
C ARG A 268 1.22 33.00 -18.40
N ARG A 269 -0.02 32.74 -17.99
CA ARG A 269 -0.69 31.44 -18.10
C ARG A 269 -0.81 31.11 -19.57
N ASN A 270 -0.05 30.13 -20.05
CA ASN A 270 -0.26 29.64 -21.41
C ASN A 270 -1.54 28.81 -21.41
N SER A 271 -2.45 29.10 -22.34
CA SER A 271 -3.68 28.37 -22.65
C SER A 271 -3.46 26.92 -23.16
N GLY A 272 -2.25 26.38 -23.01
CA GLY A 272 -1.85 25.03 -23.43
C GLY A 272 -1.45 24.16 -22.23
N ALA A 273 -2.36 23.93 -21.29
CA ALA A 273 -2.20 22.84 -20.33
C ALA A 273 -2.59 21.52 -21.00
N SER A 274 -1.59 20.81 -21.51
CA SER A 274 -1.81 19.55 -22.23
C SER A 274 -1.25 18.33 -21.51
N LYS A 275 -0.59 18.52 -20.36
CA LYS A 275 0.15 17.42 -19.69
C LYS A 275 -0.30 17.23 -18.24
N PRO A 276 -0.40 15.96 -17.80
CA PRO A 276 -0.65 15.62 -16.41
C PRO A 276 0.54 16.01 -15.53
N TYR A 277 0.30 16.17 -14.23
CA TYR A 277 1.37 16.35 -13.25
C TYR A 277 2.37 15.19 -13.30
N LYS A 278 3.67 15.51 -13.17
CA LYS A 278 4.68 14.49 -12.88
C LYS A 278 4.46 13.98 -11.46
N THR A 279 4.58 12.66 -11.26
CA THR A 279 4.45 12.06 -9.92
C THR A 279 5.42 12.69 -8.91
N ARG A 280 6.64 13.01 -9.37
CA ARG A 280 7.66 13.66 -8.55
C ARG A 280 7.21 15.04 -8.06
N THR A 281 6.55 15.83 -8.92
CA THR A 281 6.03 17.16 -8.57
C THR A 281 5.00 17.09 -7.44
N ILE A 282 4.05 16.15 -7.52
CA ILE A 282 3.04 15.97 -6.46
C ILE A 282 3.71 15.59 -5.12
N ILE A 283 4.67 14.67 -5.15
CA ILE A 283 5.43 14.25 -3.96
C ILE A 283 6.29 15.39 -3.39
N ASP A 284 6.90 16.20 -4.25
CA ASP A 284 7.68 17.36 -3.80
C ASP A 284 6.78 18.40 -3.14
N HIS A 285 5.58 18.66 -3.69
CA HIS A 285 4.60 19.55 -3.05
C HIS A 285 4.18 19.03 -1.67
N LEU A 286 3.82 17.75 -1.55
CA LEU A 286 3.50 17.10 -0.26
C LEU A 286 4.62 17.29 0.77
N ASN A 287 5.86 17.00 0.38
CA ASN A 287 7.00 17.10 1.28
C ASN A 287 7.40 18.55 1.59
N ASN A 288 7.14 19.51 0.70
CA ASN A 288 7.36 20.92 0.97
C ASN A 288 6.33 21.45 1.98
N VAL A 289 5.05 21.12 1.80
CA VAL A 289 4.02 21.47 2.78
C VAL A 289 4.30 20.80 4.13
N ALA A 290 4.73 19.54 4.15
CA ALA A 290 5.11 18.86 5.39
C ALA A 290 6.21 19.61 6.16
N LYS A 291 7.20 20.17 5.46
CA LYS A 291 8.26 20.98 6.05
C LYS A 291 7.74 22.32 6.57
N ILE A 292 6.99 23.06 5.75
CA ILE A 292 6.50 24.41 6.07
C ILE A 292 5.47 24.36 7.22
N ALA A 293 4.63 23.33 7.25
CA ALA A 293 3.59 23.15 8.25
C ALA A 293 4.03 22.31 9.45
N HIS A 294 5.31 21.89 9.51
CA HIS A 294 5.85 21.03 10.56
C HIS A 294 4.99 19.77 10.81
N ILE A 295 4.57 19.10 9.73
CA ILE A 295 3.84 17.83 9.84
C ILE A 295 4.82 16.76 10.31
N THR A 296 4.66 16.26 11.52
CA THR A 296 5.58 15.29 12.13
C THR A 296 4.96 13.92 12.32
N GLY A 297 5.78 12.88 12.16
CA GLY A 297 5.42 11.51 12.58
C GLY A 297 5.62 11.31 14.08
N ASP A 298 5.32 10.09 14.56
CA ASP A 298 5.40 9.72 15.99
C ASP A 298 6.81 9.88 16.59
N ASN A 299 7.85 9.93 15.75
CA ASN A 299 9.23 10.17 16.16
C ASN A 299 9.61 11.66 16.29
N GLY A 300 8.65 12.57 16.15
CA GLY A 300 8.86 14.02 16.20
C GLY A 300 9.60 14.62 15.01
N GLN A 301 9.97 13.81 14.01
CA GLN A 301 10.63 14.30 12.79
C GLN A 301 9.60 14.65 11.71
N VAL A 302 9.95 15.61 10.84
CA VAL A 302 9.12 15.98 9.69
C VAL A 302 8.84 14.74 8.85
N PHE A 303 7.56 14.49 8.60
CA PHE A 303 7.12 13.30 7.91
C PHE A 303 7.47 13.35 6.42
N HIS A 304 8.00 12.25 5.89
CA HIS A 304 8.37 12.14 4.48
C HIS A 304 7.35 11.31 3.69
N PHE A 305 6.61 11.96 2.80
CA PHE A 305 5.62 11.33 1.93
C PHE A 305 6.28 10.66 0.69
N THR A 306 5.80 9.46 0.36
CA THR A 306 6.25 8.68 -0.82
C THR A 306 5.08 8.18 -1.67
N THR A 307 5.35 7.70 -2.89
CA THR A 307 4.37 7.52 -3.97
C THR A 307 3.21 6.56 -3.71
N HIS A 308 3.33 5.66 -2.73
CA HIS A 308 2.31 4.63 -2.47
C HIS A 308 1.70 4.73 -1.07
N MET A 309 2.01 5.76 -0.29
CA MET A 309 1.58 5.82 1.10
C MET A 309 0.06 5.99 1.24
N PHE A 310 -0.59 6.85 0.44
CA PHE A 310 -2.06 6.98 0.42
C PHE A 310 -2.75 5.66 0.11
N ARG A 311 -2.27 4.96 -0.93
CA ARG A 311 -2.77 3.63 -1.29
C ARG A 311 -2.63 2.63 -0.15
N HIS A 312 -1.48 2.62 0.51
CA HIS A 312 -1.26 1.76 1.67
C HIS A 312 -2.16 2.15 2.84
N THR A 313 -2.39 3.44 3.08
CA THR A 313 -3.34 3.92 4.10
C THR A 313 -4.75 3.43 3.81
N VAL A 314 -5.26 3.57 2.59
CA VAL A 314 -6.59 3.08 2.22
C VAL A 314 -6.68 1.56 2.39
N GLY A 315 -5.71 0.81 1.85
CA GLY A 315 -5.68 -0.65 2.00
C GLY A 315 -5.64 -1.11 3.46
N THR A 316 -4.79 -0.49 4.28
CA THR A 316 -4.70 -0.75 5.72
C THR A 316 -6.01 -0.39 6.43
N ARG A 317 -6.61 0.78 6.16
CA ARG A 317 -7.89 1.20 6.75
C ARG A 317 -9.01 0.22 6.43
N MET A 318 -9.13 -0.21 5.17
CA MET A 318 -10.15 -1.17 4.76
C MET A 318 -10.00 -2.51 5.50
N ILE A 319 -8.77 -3.04 5.58
CA ILE A 319 -8.50 -4.28 6.31
C ILE A 319 -8.78 -4.12 7.81
N ASN A 320 -8.32 -3.03 8.43
CA ASN A 320 -8.57 -2.75 9.85
C ASN A 320 -10.06 -2.56 10.15
N ASN A 321 -10.85 -2.07 9.19
CA ASN A 321 -12.31 -1.97 9.29
C ASN A 321 -13.04 -3.26 8.91
N GLY A 322 -12.33 -4.39 8.77
CA GLY A 322 -12.91 -5.70 8.56
C GLY A 322 -13.38 -5.98 7.12
N VAL A 323 -12.96 -5.19 6.14
CA VAL A 323 -13.25 -5.47 4.73
C VAL A 323 -12.47 -6.71 4.28
N PRO A 324 -13.14 -7.72 3.67
CA PRO A 324 -12.46 -8.94 3.25
C PRO A 324 -11.31 -8.68 2.27
N GLN A 325 -10.21 -9.41 2.41
CA GLN A 325 -8.99 -9.21 1.62
C GLN A 325 -9.22 -9.25 0.10
N HIS A 326 -10.10 -10.13 -0.39
CA HIS A 326 -10.43 -10.21 -1.82
C HIS A 326 -11.21 -8.97 -2.32
N ILE A 327 -11.99 -8.33 -1.46
CA ILE A 327 -12.67 -7.05 -1.76
C ILE A 327 -11.64 -5.92 -1.81
N VAL A 328 -10.71 -5.85 -0.84
CA VAL A 328 -9.61 -4.87 -0.86
C VAL A 328 -8.71 -5.06 -2.09
N GLN A 329 -8.45 -6.31 -2.47
CA GLN A 329 -7.71 -6.66 -3.68
C GLN A 329 -8.40 -6.10 -4.93
N ARG A 330 -9.72 -6.30 -5.04
CA ARG A 330 -10.51 -5.77 -6.17
C ARG A 330 -10.55 -4.24 -6.13
N TYR A 331 -10.87 -3.63 -5.00
CA TYR A 331 -10.97 -2.17 -4.84
C TYR A 331 -9.68 -1.46 -5.24
N LEU A 332 -8.52 -1.98 -4.81
CA LEU A 332 -7.23 -1.39 -5.16
C LEU A 332 -6.75 -1.82 -6.56
N GLY A 333 -7.33 -2.85 -7.18
CA GLY A 333 -6.86 -3.42 -8.45
C GLY A 333 -5.49 -4.09 -8.31
N HIS A 334 -5.39 -5.05 -7.38
CA HIS A 334 -4.22 -5.90 -7.17
C HIS A 334 -4.30 -7.17 -8.03
N GLU A 335 -3.29 -7.39 -8.85
CA GLU A 335 -3.11 -8.59 -9.68
C GLU A 335 -3.00 -9.90 -8.87
N SER A 336 -2.42 -9.86 -7.66
CA SER A 336 -2.24 -11.05 -6.84
C SER A 336 -2.67 -10.83 -5.39
N PRO A 337 -3.19 -11.87 -4.71
CA PRO A 337 -3.54 -11.81 -3.29
C PRO A 337 -2.36 -11.42 -2.39
N ASN A 338 -1.13 -11.79 -2.79
CA ASN A 338 0.11 -11.45 -2.07
C ASN A 338 0.34 -9.93 -1.93
N MET A 339 -0.13 -9.12 -2.88
CA MET A 339 -0.04 -7.67 -2.75
C MET A 339 -0.97 -7.13 -1.66
N THR A 340 -2.10 -7.80 -1.41
CA THR A 340 -3.06 -7.39 -0.38
C THR A 340 -2.72 -8.00 0.98
N SER A 341 -2.10 -9.19 1.03
CA SER A 341 -1.73 -9.84 2.30
C SER A 341 -0.74 -9.03 3.12
N THR A 342 0.00 -8.12 2.48
CA THR A 342 0.90 -7.21 3.18
C THR A 342 0.15 -6.30 4.17
N TYR A 343 -1.15 -6.03 3.95
CA TYR A 343 -1.99 -5.27 4.88
C TYR A 343 -2.51 -6.10 6.06
N ALA A 344 -2.67 -7.43 5.88
CA ALA A 344 -3.09 -8.30 6.98
C ALA A 344 -2.08 -8.27 8.13
N HIS A 345 -0.78 -8.22 7.83
CA HIS A 345 0.27 -8.05 8.84
C HIS A 345 0.21 -6.72 9.62
N VAL A 346 -0.41 -5.68 9.04
CA VAL A 346 -0.62 -4.40 9.74
C VAL A 346 -1.77 -4.52 10.74
N MET A 347 -2.81 -5.28 10.41
CA MET A 347 -3.89 -5.64 11.33
C MET A 347 -3.33 -6.32 12.57
N ASP A 348 -2.41 -7.29 12.42
CA ASP A 348 -1.75 -7.99 13.53
C ASP A 348 -1.06 -7.03 14.50
N SER A 349 -0.32 -6.04 13.97
CA SER A 349 0.39 -5.05 14.80
C SER A 349 -0.54 -4.00 15.43
N THR A 350 -1.58 -3.60 14.70
CA THR A 350 -2.59 -2.65 15.20
C THR A 350 -3.40 -3.29 16.31
N MET A 351 -3.78 -4.57 16.12
CA MET A 351 -4.46 -5.41 17.09
C MET A 351 -3.69 -5.46 18.40
N LYS A 352 -2.41 -5.88 18.38
CA LYS A 352 -1.58 -5.93 19.59
C LYS A 352 -1.55 -4.59 20.34
N ARG A 353 -1.48 -3.48 19.61
CA ARG A 353 -1.48 -2.14 20.21
C ARG A 353 -2.83 -1.74 20.81
N GLU A 354 -3.95 -2.06 20.15
CA GLU A 354 -5.28 -1.77 20.69
C GLU A 354 -5.58 -2.66 21.90
N PHE A 355 -5.18 -3.94 21.88
CA PHE A 355 -5.25 -4.84 23.04
C PHE A 355 -4.48 -4.30 24.25
N ALA A 356 -3.27 -3.77 24.04
CA ALA A 356 -2.46 -3.18 25.10
C ALA A 356 -3.13 -1.97 25.82
N LYS A 357 -4.18 -1.37 25.25
CA LYS A 357 -4.95 -0.30 25.90
C LYS A 357 -5.94 -0.81 26.94
N PHE A 358 -6.29 -2.11 26.90
CA PHE A 358 -7.19 -2.76 27.85
C PHE A 358 -6.36 -3.49 28.89
N LYS A 359 -5.84 -2.75 29.88
CA LYS A 359 -5.11 -3.34 31.02
C LYS A 359 -6.06 -4.24 31.82
N GLY A 360 -5.69 -5.52 32.00
CA GLY A 360 -6.45 -6.53 32.75
C GLY A 360 -7.18 -7.58 31.90
N GLY A 361 -7.30 -7.37 30.59
CA GLY A 361 -8.13 -8.22 29.73
C GLY A 361 -9.62 -7.83 29.80
N MET A 362 -10.41 -8.27 28.82
CA MET A 362 -11.85 -8.04 28.81
C MET A 362 -12.58 -9.22 29.45
N VAL A 363 -13.77 -8.97 30.02
CA VAL A 363 -14.64 -10.01 30.55
C VAL A 363 -15.89 -10.13 29.68
N ASP A 364 -16.26 -11.36 29.31
CA ASP A 364 -17.52 -11.66 28.63
C ASP A 364 -18.68 -11.89 29.62
N VAL A 365 -19.90 -12.07 29.11
CA VAL A 365 -21.09 -12.28 29.96
C VAL A 365 -21.03 -13.58 30.78
N ALA A 366 -20.20 -14.54 30.39
CA ALA A 366 -20.00 -15.77 31.13
C ALA A 366 -18.90 -15.66 32.21
N GLY A 367 -18.21 -14.53 32.31
CA GLY A 367 -17.13 -14.30 33.27
C GLY A 367 -15.75 -14.75 32.76
N ASN A 368 -15.62 -15.10 31.49
CA ASN A 368 -14.33 -15.52 30.95
C ASN A 368 -13.43 -14.29 30.74
N VAL A 369 -12.19 -14.39 31.23
CA VAL A 369 -11.14 -13.39 30.98
C VAL A 369 -10.57 -13.59 29.59
N VAL A 370 -10.52 -12.50 28.84
CA VAL A 370 -10.02 -12.41 27.48
C VAL A 370 -8.77 -11.52 27.50
N ASP A 371 -7.61 -12.15 27.57
CA ASP A 371 -6.29 -11.52 27.68
C ASP A 371 -5.40 -11.80 26.45
N GLU A 372 -4.21 -11.20 26.39
CA GLU A 372 -3.28 -11.37 25.26
C GLU A 372 -2.80 -12.84 25.10
N GLU A 373 -2.73 -13.62 26.18
CA GLU A 373 -2.23 -15.00 26.17
C GLU A 373 -3.29 -16.03 25.78
N SER A 374 -4.56 -15.82 26.15
CA SER A 374 -5.68 -16.64 25.66
C SER A 374 -5.85 -16.46 24.15
N VAL A 375 -5.73 -15.23 23.67
CA VAL A 375 -5.74 -14.89 22.25
C VAL A 375 -4.56 -15.52 21.52
N ALA A 376 -3.34 -15.45 22.08
CA ALA A 376 -2.16 -16.07 21.48
C ALA A 376 -2.25 -17.61 21.42
N ARG A 377 -2.89 -18.26 22.42
CA ARG A 377 -3.10 -19.71 22.46
C ARG A 377 -4.12 -20.18 21.42
N ASP A 378 -5.24 -19.46 21.26
CA ASP A 378 -6.27 -19.80 20.28
C ASP A 378 -5.73 -19.68 18.84
N ILE A 379 -4.92 -18.64 18.58
CA ILE A 379 -4.18 -18.45 17.31
C ILE A 379 -3.21 -19.61 17.03
N ALA A 380 -2.51 -20.10 18.05
CA ALA A 380 -1.54 -21.18 17.90
C ALA A 380 -2.20 -22.55 17.60
N GLN A 381 -3.48 -22.72 17.96
CA GLN A 381 -4.24 -23.96 17.76
C GLN A 381 -4.94 -24.04 16.39
N GLY A 382 -4.81 -23.01 15.53
CA GLY A 382 -5.26 -23.09 14.13
C GLY A 382 -6.78 -23.20 13.98
N ALA A 383 -7.55 -22.60 14.87
CA ALA A 383 -8.99 -22.51 14.72
C ALA A 383 -9.34 -21.50 13.60
N ASP A 384 -9.32 -21.96 12.35
CA ASP A 384 -9.54 -21.21 11.09
C ASP A 384 -10.81 -20.32 11.03
N ASN A 385 -11.67 -20.30 12.05
CA ASN A 385 -12.92 -19.55 12.04
C ASN A 385 -13.29 -18.86 13.37
N VAL A 386 -12.45 -18.93 14.40
CA VAL A 386 -12.71 -18.23 15.67
C VAL A 386 -11.94 -16.90 15.72
N ASP A 387 -10.71 -16.88 15.21
CA ASP A 387 -9.83 -15.72 15.27
C ASP A 387 -10.32 -14.53 14.43
N ALA A 388 -10.74 -14.76 13.18
CA ALA A 388 -11.26 -13.70 12.32
C ALA A 388 -12.63 -13.18 12.78
N GLN A 389 -13.47 -14.06 13.35
CA GLN A 389 -14.77 -13.66 13.89
C GLN A 389 -14.61 -12.90 15.20
N TRP A 390 -13.80 -13.40 16.13
CA TRP A 390 -13.50 -12.72 17.38
C TRP A 390 -12.79 -11.38 17.14
N LEU A 391 -11.89 -11.30 16.17
CA LEU A 391 -11.16 -10.06 15.88
C LEU A 391 -12.02 -8.98 15.20
N LYS A 392 -12.91 -9.39 14.28
CA LYS A 392 -13.94 -8.54 13.69
C LYS A 392 -14.93 -8.03 14.74
N ARG A 393 -15.15 -8.84 15.79
CA ARG A 393 -16.00 -8.51 16.92
C ARG A 393 -15.37 -7.43 17.81
N HIS A 394 -14.06 -7.47 18.11
CA HIS A 394 -13.45 -6.57 19.10
C HIS A 394 -12.84 -5.27 18.54
N ILE A 395 -12.38 -5.23 17.27
CA ILE A 395 -11.83 -4.00 16.66
C ILE A 395 -12.93 -3.03 16.17
N SER A 396 -14.11 -3.56 15.85
CA SER A 396 -15.29 -2.79 15.44
C SER A 396 -16.29 -2.57 16.58
N ALA A 397 -15.83 -2.63 17.82
CA ALA A 397 -16.75 -2.65 18.96
C ALA A 397 -17.49 -1.31 19.11
N GLN A 398 -18.81 -1.37 19.16
CA GLN A 398 -19.62 -0.18 19.45
C GLN A 398 -19.57 0.12 20.95
N ALA A 399 -19.35 1.39 21.31
CA ALA A 399 -19.40 1.81 22.70
C ALA A 399 -20.82 1.60 23.28
N LEU A 400 -20.89 0.95 24.44
CA LEU A 400 -22.11 0.79 25.22
C LEU A 400 -21.97 1.56 26.55
N PRO A 401 -23.09 1.93 27.21
CA PRO A 401 -23.04 2.64 28.49
C PRO A 401 -22.26 1.91 29.60
N ASN A 402 -22.18 0.59 29.53
CA ASN A 402 -21.55 -0.26 30.53
C ASN A 402 -20.52 -1.23 29.93
N GLY A 403 -20.01 -0.97 28.72
CA GLY A 403 -19.05 -1.86 28.08
C GLY A 403 -18.91 -1.61 26.59
N LEU A 404 -18.69 -2.69 25.85
CA LEU A 404 -18.48 -2.71 24.41
C LEU A 404 -19.35 -3.80 23.77
N CYS A 405 -19.97 -3.48 22.64
CA CYS A 405 -20.64 -4.46 21.81
C CYS A 405 -19.63 -4.99 20.81
N ALA A 406 -19.25 -6.25 20.98
CA ALA A 406 -18.36 -6.91 20.05
C ALA A 406 -19.11 -7.39 18.79
N MET A 407 -20.27 -6.85 18.42
CA MET A 407 -20.93 -7.25 17.17
C MET A 407 -20.27 -6.53 15.98
N PRO A 408 -20.02 -7.21 14.84
CA PRO A 408 -19.46 -6.55 13.67
C PRO A 408 -20.31 -5.35 13.23
N VAL A 409 -19.69 -4.22 12.91
CA VAL A 409 -20.38 -2.97 12.50
C VAL A 409 -21.26 -3.15 11.26
N VAL A 410 -20.97 -4.16 10.43
CA VAL A 410 -21.81 -4.53 9.28
C VAL A 410 -23.11 -5.24 9.65
N GLN A 411 -23.35 -5.56 10.92
CA GLN A 411 -24.57 -6.19 11.42
C GLN A 411 -25.34 -5.22 12.32
N SER A 412 -26.66 -5.13 12.15
CA SER A 412 -27.54 -4.32 12.98
C SER A 412 -28.10 -5.12 14.17
N CYS A 413 -28.19 -4.49 15.35
CA CYS A 413 -28.81 -5.10 16.54
C CYS A 413 -30.30 -4.81 16.54
N ASP A 414 -31.14 -5.85 16.61
CA ASP A 414 -32.59 -5.74 16.79
C ASP A 414 -33.01 -5.78 18.28
N LYS A 415 -32.07 -6.05 19.20
CA LYS A 415 -32.32 -6.20 20.64
C LYS A 415 -31.88 -4.98 21.42
N ALA A 416 -32.73 -3.95 21.47
CA ALA A 416 -32.55 -2.85 22.41
C ALA A 416 -32.52 -3.39 23.86
N ASN A 417 -31.52 -3.02 24.64
CA ASN A 417 -31.35 -3.33 26.08
C ASN A 417 -31.02 -4.79 26.47
N ALA A 418 -30.61 -5.67 25.56
CA ALA A 418 -30.31 -7.08 25.90
C ALA A 418 -28.81 -7.38 26.22
N CYS A 419 -27.95 -6.36 26.29
CA CYS A 419 -26.49 -6.53 26.25
C CYS A 419 -25.93 -7.43 27.36
N LEU A 420 -26.40 -7.30 28.60
CA LEU A 420 -25.95 -8.12 29.74
C LEU A 420 -26.40 -9.60 29.67
N THR A 421 -27.09 -9.98 28.59
CA THR A 421 -27.44 -11.37 28.27
C THR A 421 -26.98 -11.78 26.87
N CYS A 422 -26.22 -10.91 26.19
CA CYS A 422 -25.79 -11.08 24.81
C CYS A 422 -24.37 -11.64 24.74
N GLY A 423 -24.16 -12.70 23.94
CA GLY A 423 -22.81 -13.29 23.76
C GLY A 423 -21.77 -12.36 23.12
N ASN A 424 -22.21 -11.23 22.54
CA ASN A 424 -21.32 -10.21 21.96
C ASN A 424 -20.90 -9.14 22.98
N PHE A 425 -21.46 -9.10 24.18
CA PHE A 425 -21.12 -8.06 25.16
C PHE A 425 -19.76 -8.32 25.80
N ARG A 426 -18.98 -7.26 25.95
CA ARG A 426 -17.66 -7.26 26.59
C ARG A 426 -17.53 -6.06 27.51
N THR A 427 -16.79 -6.20 28.59
CA THR A 427 -16.52 -5.10 29.52
C THR A 427 -15.12 -5.22 30.11
N ASP A 428 -14.69 -4.19 30.83
CA ASP A 428 -13.47 -4.18 31.61
C ASP A 428 -13.68 -3.41 32.93
N ALA A 429 -12.62 -3.27 33.73
CA ALA A 429 -12.65 -2.67 35.05
C ALA A 429 -13.15 -1.21 35.06
N ARG A 430 -13.09 -0.48 33.93
CA ARG A 430 -13.61 0.90 33.84
C ARG A 430 -15.11 0.97 34.07
N TYR A 431 -15.83 -0.13 33.84
CA TYR A 431 -17.27 -0.22 34.00
C TYR A 431 -17.72 -0.96 35.27
N LEU A 432 -16.78 -1.33 36.15
CA LEU A 432 -17.06 -2.16 37.34
C LEU A 432 -18.14 -1.53 38.24
N ASN A 433 -18.06 -0.22 38.50
CA ASN A 433 -19.03 0.48 39.33
C ASN A 433 -20.43 0.47 38.71
N GLN A 434 -20.53 0.64 37.38
CA GLN A 434 -21.81 0.57 36.67
C GLN A 434 -22.44 -0.83 36.79
N HIS A 435 -21.64 -1.90 36.76
CA HIS A 435 -22.15 -3.27 36.94
C HIS A 435 -22.63 -3.53 38.36
N LYS A 436 -21.91 -3.04 39.37
CA LYS A 436 -22.32 -3.12 40.79
C LYS A 436 -23.64 -2.38 41.04
N GLU A 437 -23.77 -1.16 40.54
CA GLU A 437 -25.01 -0.39 40.65
C GLU A 437 -26.18 -1.10 39.96
N GLN A 438 -25.95 -1.67 38.78
CA GLN A 438 -26.96 -2.42 38.05
C GLN A 438 -27.37 -3.71 38.79
N LEU A 439 -26.44 -4.39 39.47
CA LEU A 439 -26.71 -5.57 40.29
C LEU A 439 -27.62 -5.21 41.48
N GLU A 440 -27.33 -4.13 42.19
CA GLU A 440 -28.15 -3.64 43.31
C GLU A 440 -29.59 -3.34 42.87
N ARG A 441 -29.75 -2.60 41.76
CA ARG A 441 -31.07 -2.31 41.18
C ARG A 441 -31.82 -3.58 40.77
N THR A 442 -31.12 -4.53 40.17
CA THR A 442 -31.70 -5.82 39.74
C THR A 442 -32.19 -6.64 40.95
N CYS A 443 -31.44 -6.65 42.05
CA CYS A 443 -31.87 -7.29 43.30
C CYS A 443 -33.13 -6.64 43.87
N SER A 444 -33.22 -5.31 43.89
CA SER A 444 -34.42 -4.60 44.36
C SER A 444 -35.68 -4.92 43.53
N ILE A 445 -35.52 -5.02 42.20
CA ILE A 445 -36.61 -5.44 41.29
C ILE A 445 -37.02 -6.89 41.56
N LEU A 446 -36.06 -7.79 41.79
CA LEU A 446 -36.34 -9.19 42.12
C LEU A 446 -37.13 -9.34 43.41
N ASP A 447 -36.78 -8.60 44.46
CA ASP A 447 -37.50 -8.65 45.73
C ASP A 447 -38.96 -8.21 45.56
N THR A 448 -39.18 -7.12 44.81
CA THR A 448 -40.52 -6.65 44.46
C THR A 448 -41.30 -7.67 43.64
N ALA A 449 -40.67 -8.27 42.62
CA ALA A 449 -41.31 -9.27 41.77
C ALA A 449 -41.67 -10.55 42.54
N LYS A 450 -40.83 -10.98 43.50
CA LYS A 450 -41.08 -12.14 44.38
C LYS A 450 -42.24 -11.88 45.33
N GLN A 451 -42.32 -10.70 45.95
CA GLN A 451 -43.43 -10.32 46.82
C GLN A 451 -44.77 -10.28 46.06
N ASN A 452 -44.76 -9.87 44.79
CA ASN A 452 -45.95 -9.74 43.95
C ASN A 452 -46.24 -10.98 43.07
N GLY A 453 -45.43 -12.03 43.15
CA GLY A 453 -45.62 -13.27 42.38
C GLY A 453 -45.44 -13.14 40.86
N TRP A 454 -44.66 -12.16 40.38
CA TRP A 454 -44.48 -11.91 38.94
C TRP A 454 -43.47 -12.85 38.30
N THR A 455 -43.91 -14.07 37.97
CA THR A 455 -43.06 -15.20 37.55
C THR A 455 -42.10 -14.84 36.40
N ARG A 456 -42.57 -14.10 35.38
CA ARG A 456 -41.74 -13.73 34.22
C ARG A 456 -40.64 -12.71 34.56
N GLN A 457 -40.93 -11.77 35.46
CA GLN A 457 -39.93 -10.79 35.91
C GLN A 457 -38.88 -11.44 36.79
N ILE A 458 -39.27 -12.43 37.61
CA ILE A 458 -38.34 -13.22 38.42
C ILE A 458 -37.34 -13.96 37.51
N GLU A 459 -37.83 -14.72 36.53
CA GLU A 459 -36.99 -15.49 35.60
C GLU A 459 -35.98 -14.60 34.85
N MET A 460 -36.44 -13.46 34.31
CA MET A 460 -35.59 -12.55 33.55
C MET A 460 -34.51 -11.89 34.41
N ASN A 461 -34.88 -11.40 35.60
CA ASN A 461 -33.94 -10.68 36.46
C ASN A 461 -33.00 -11.63 37.22
N GLU A 462 -33.37 -12.90 37.46
CA GLU A 462 -32.45 -13.90 38.02
C GLU A 462 -31.33 -14.23 37.04
N LYS A 463 -31.66 -14.39 35.75
CA LYS A 463 -30.65 -14.58 34.71
C LYS A 463 -29.71 -13.37 34.59
N LEU A 464 -30.28 -12.16 34.63
CA LEU A 464 -29.50 -10.91 34.59
C LEU A 464 -28.57 -10.78 35.81
N LYS A 465 -29.08 -11.08 37.01
CA LYS A 465 -28.31 -11.09 38.26
C LYS A 465 -27.13 -12.05 38.16
N GLN A 466 -27.34 -13.27 37.67
CA GLN A 466 -26.26 -14.25 37.55
C GLN A 466 -25.16 -13.77 36.60
N ASN A 467 -25.55 -13.22 35.44
CA ASN A 467 -24.59 -12.67 34.48
C ASN A 467 -23.79 -11.49 35.05
N LEU A 468 -24.44 -10.60 35.82
CA LEU A 468 -23.75 -9.49 36.49
C LEU A 468 -22.74 -9.98 37.53
N LEU A 469 -23.08 -11.01 38.31
CA LEU A 469 -22.14 -11.64 39.25
C LEU A 469 -20.95 -12.26 38.52
N ASN A 470 -21.20 -13.02 37.45
CA ASN A 470 -20.15 -13.62 36.63
C ASN A 470 -19.20 -12.58 36.02
N ILE A 471 -19.70 -11.37 35.71
CA ILE A 471 -18.89 -10.26 35.19
C ILE A 471 -18.09 -9.59 36.32
N ILE A 472 -18.70 -9.33 37.47
CA ILE A 472 -18.10 -8.53 38.55
C ILE A 472 -16.93 -9.27 39.19
N GLU A 473 -17.09 -10.56 39.51
CA GLU A 473 -16.08 -11.37 40.21
C GLU A 473 -14.68 -11.34 39.56
N PRO A 474 -14.52 -11.63 38.24
CA PRO A 474 -13.22 -11.55 37.59
C PRO A 474 -12.70 -10.11 37.44
N LEU A 475 -13.57 -9.12 37.31
CA LEU A 475 -13.17 -7.71 37.21
C LEU A 475 -12.62 -7.16 38.54
N GLU A 476 -13.17 -7.61 39.67
CA GLU A 476 -12.63 -7.29 41.00
C GLU A 476 -11.24 -7.92 41.19
N ALA A 477 -11.11 -9.20 40.84
CA ALA A 477 -9.82 -9.91 40.91
C ALA A 477 -8.72 -9.27 40.05
N GLN A 478 -9.08 -8.65 38.92
CA GLN A 478 -8.15 -7.90 38.06
C GLN A 478 -7.76 -6.53 38.60
N ASN A 479 -8.59 -5.92 39.46
CA ASN A 479 -8.37 -4.57 39.98
C ASN A 479 -7.57 -4.58 41.30
N ASP A 480 -7.53 -5.73 41.98
CA ASP A 480 -6.74 -5.99 43.19
C ASP A 480 -5.32 -6.51 42.90
N ALA A 481 -5.00 -6.80 41.63
CA ALA A 481 -3.70 -7.26 41.12
C ALA A 481 -2.91 -6.14 40.43
#